data_AF-A0A7C1KDK3-F1
#
_entry.id   AF-A0A7C1KDK3-F1
#
_cell.length_a   1.000
_cell.length_b   1.000
_cell.length_c   1.000
_cell.angle_alpha   90.00
_cell.angle_beta   90.00
_cell.angle_gamma   90.00
#
_symmetry.space_group_name_H-M   'P 1'
#
loop_
_entity.id
_entity.type
_entity.pdbx_description
1 polymer ?
#
loop_
_entity_poly.entity_id
_entity_poly.type
_entity_poly.pdbx_seq_one_letter_code
_entity_poly.pdbx_strand_id
1 'polypeptide(L)'
;MSLRRIERELRQALRQVGRRDLEERALAGVRFTDDGSTVYIHLFARPDWPPVRSGDALVLAHADHPDLRTCAQWRAFLEEARLYLHDELPRVVRWLEGR
;
A
#
# COMPACT_ATOMS: atom_id res chain seq x y z
N MET A 1 -14.30 -5.70 0.83
CA MET A 1 -13.27 -4.74 0.39
C MET A 1 -12.19 -5.49 -0.36
N SER A 2 -11.35 -4.83 -1.17
CA SER A 2 -10.30 -5.50 -1.95
C SER A 2 -9.08 -4.61 -2.15
N LEU A 3 -7.92 -5.20 -2.41
CA LEU A 3 -6.69 -4.46 -2.74
C LEU A 3 -6.86 -3.51 -3.93
N ARG A 4 -7.62 -3.90 -4.95
CA ARG A 4 -7.92 -3.03 -6.10
C ARG A 4 -8.67 -1.77 -5.70
N ARG A 5 -9.54 -1.85 -4.68
CA ARG A 5 -10.25 -0.68 -4.17
C ARG A 5 -9.28 0.25 -3.42
N ILE A 6 -8.42 -0.32 -2.56
CA ILE A 6 -7.37 0.41 -1.82
C ILE A 6 -6.43 1.13 -2.79
N GLU A 7 -5.96 0.44 -3.84
CA GLU A 7 -5.12 1.05 -4.87
C GLU A 7 -5.84 2.21 -5.58
N ARG A 8 -7.11 2.03 -5.96
CA ARG A 8 -7.88 3.10 -6.61
C ARG A 8 -8.05 4.31 -5.69
N GLU A 9 -8.32 4.10 -4.41
CA GLU A 9 -8.41 5.18 -3.41
C GLU A 9 -7.07 5.92 -3.26
N LEU A 10 -5.94 5.20 -3.23
CA LEU A 10 -4.62 5.82 -3.25
C LEU A 10 -4.38 6.66 -4.50
N ARG A 11 -4.67 6.12 -5.69
CA ARG A 11 -4.51 6.86 -6.95
C ARG A 11 -5.32 8.15 -6.94
N GLN A 12 -6.54 8.09 -6.44
CA GLN A 12 -7.40 9.26 -6.30
C GLN A 12 -6.83 10.26 -5.29
N ALA A 13 -6.37 9.80 -4.13
CA ALA A 13 -5.80 10.65 -3.09
C ALA A 13 -4.53 11.38 -3.60
N LEU A 14 -3.64 10.67 -4.29
CA LEU A 14 -2.45 11.26 -4.93
C LEU A 14 -2.82 12.37 -5.91
N ARG A 15 -3.84 12.15 -6.77
CA ARG A 15 -4.33 13.19 -7.68
C ARG A 15 -4.90 14.40 -6.93
N GLN A 16 -5.66 14.18 -5.86
CA GLN A 16 -6.26 15.24 -5.06
C GLN A 16 -5.22 16.13 -4.38
N VAL A 17 -4.09 15.58 -3.97
CA VAL A 17 -2.96 16.35 -3.40
C VAL A 17 -1.99 16.89 -4.46
N GLY A 18 -2.35 16.86 -5.74
CA GLY A 18 -1.52 17.39 -6.83
C GLY A 18 -0.33 16.51 -7.23
N ARG A 19 -0.30 15.25 -6.78
CA ARG A 19 0.79 14.27 -7.02
C ARG A 19 0.44 13.24 -8.09
N ARG A 20 -0.12 13.73 -9.20
CA ARG A 20 -0.45 12.90 -10.37
C ARG A 20 0.80 12.25 -10.98
N ASP A 21 1.96 12.89 -10.86
CA ASP A 21 3.26 12.35 -11.25
C ASP A 21 3.55 11.01 -10.57
N LEU A 22 3.33 10.93 -9.25
CA LEU A 22 3.56 9.71 -8.47
C LEU A 22 2.56 8.62 -8.85
N GLU A 23 1.31 8.98 -9.09
CA GLU A 23 0.26 8.04 -9.48
C GLU A 23 0.56 7.35 -10.82
N GLU A 24 1.01 8.11 -11.82
CA GLU A 24 1.24 7.61 -13.17
C GLU A 24 2.61 6.92 -13.31
N ARG A 25 3.64 7.46 -12.64
CA ARG A 25 5.04 7.09 -12.89
C ARG A 25 5.72 6.35 -11.74
N ALA A 26 5.27 6.53 -10.50
CA ALA A 26 5.90 5.90 -9.34
C ALA A 26 5.16 4.64 -8.88
N LEU A 27 3.82 4.66 -8.87
CA LEU A 27 3.03 3.60 -8.26
C LEU A 27 2.92 2.35 -9.14
N ALA A 28 3.39 1.20 -8.64
CA ALA A 28 3.19 -0.11 -9.28
C ALA A 28 1.91 -0.81 -8.83
N GLY A 29 1.49 -0.58 -7.59
CA GLY A 29 0.22 -1.10 -7.05
C GLY A 29 0.33 -1.58 -5.61
N VAL A 30 -0.77 -2.17 -5.12
CA VAL A 30 -0.89 -2.71 -3.75
C VAL A 30 -1.07 -4.22 -3.82
N ARG A 31 -0.28 -4.99 -3.08
CA ARG A 31 -0.28 -6.47 -3.12
C ARG A 31 -0.11 -7.08 -1.74
N PHE A 32 -0.51 -8.34 -1.60
CA PHE A 32 -0.13 -9.15 -0.46
C PHE A 32 1.27 -9.72 -0.65
N THR A 33 2.01 -9.84 0.44
CA THR A 33 3.15 -10.76 0.55
C THR A 33 3.00 -11.58 1.82
N ASP A 34 3.64 -12.74 1.85
CA ASP A 34 3.55 -13.70 2.94
C ASP A 34 4.95 -14.25 3.17
N ASP A 35 5.43 -14.20 4.42
CA ASP A 35 6.73 -14.73 4.81
C ASP A 35 6.64 -16.13 5.46
N GLY A 36 5.44 -16.70 5.51
CA GLY A 36 5.13 -18.00 6.13
C GLY A 36 4.57 -17.89 7.54
N SER A 37 4.70 -16.73 8.21
CA SER A 37 4.11 -16.44 9.52
C SER A 37 3.14 -15.26 9.50
N THR A 38 3.44 -14.27 8.67
CA THR A 38 2.77 -12.98 8.67
C THR A 38 2.40 -12.61 7.23
N VAL A 39 1.16 -12.16 7.06
CA VAL A 39 0.67 -11.59 5.80
C VAL A 39 0.79 -10.08 5.87
N TYR A 40 1.36 -9.48 4.83
CA TYR A 40 1.55 -8.05 4.70
C TYR A 40 0.71 -7.50 3.55
N ILE A 41 0.19 -6.29 3.70
CA ILE A 41 -0.30 -5.48 2.59
C ILE A 41 0.76 -4.44 2.27
N HIS A 42 1.34 -4.55 1.08
CA HIS A 42 2.44 -3.70 0.63
C HIS A 42 2.02 -2.76 -0.48
N LEU A 43 2.57 -1.57 -0.45
CA LEU A 43 2.63 -0.64 -1.56
C LEU A 43 3.97 -0.81 -2.29
N PHE A 44 3.92 -0.96 -3.61
CA PHE A 44 5.11 -1.08 -4.46
C PHE A 44 5.28 0.14 -5.35
N ALA A 45 6.52 0.58 -5.48
CA ALA A 45 6.94 1.49 -6.53
C ALA A 45 7.27 0.71 -7.81
N ARG A 46 7.24 1.38 -8.96
CA ARG A 46 7.63 0.79 -10.23
C ARG A 46 9.13 0.49 -10.24
N PRO A 47 9.58 -0.62 -10.84
CA PRO A 47 11.01 -0.99 -10.82
C PRO A 47 11.92 0.05 -11.48
N ASP A 48 11.38 0.82 -12.42
CA ASP A 48 12.05 1.91 -13.13
C ASP A 48 11.94 3.26 -12.40
N TRP A 49 11.32 3.31 -11.21
CA TRP A 49 11.18 4.53 -10.42
C TRP A 49 12.43 4.78 -9.57
N PRO A 50 13.33 5.70 -9.96
CA PRO A 50 14.66 5.80 -9.35
C PRO A 50 14.70 6.11 -7.84
N PRO A 51 13.76 6.90 -7.27
CA PRO A 51 13.78 7.22 -5.85
C PRO A 51 13.63 6.04 -4.90
N VAL A 52 13.06 4.91 -5.35
CA VAL A 52 12.81 3.73 -4.51
C VAL A 52 13.60 2.56 -5.09
N ARG A 53 14.36 1.83 -4.26
CA ARG A 53 15.15 0.71 -4.79
C ARG A 53 14.23 -0.40 -5.25
N SER A 54 14.61 -1.07 -6.33
CA SER A 54 13.87 -2.25 -6.79
C SER A 54 13.84 -3.30 -5.69
N GLY A 55 12.64 -3.77 -5.34
CA GLY A 55 12.41 -4.70 -4.24
C GLY A 55 11.95 -4.05 -2.93
N ASP A 56 12.10 -2.72 -2.78
CA ASP A 56 11.57 -2.03 -1.61
C ASP A 56 10.03 -1.95 -1.69
N ALA A 57 9.40 -2.11 -0.54
CA ALA A 57 7.96 -2.01 -0.38
C ALA A 57 7.63 -1.26 0.90
N LEU A 58 6.56 -0.47 0.87
CA LEU A 58 6.03 0.18 2.06
C LEU A 58 4.91 -0.67 2.65
N VAL A 59 5.06 -1.10 3.90
CA VAL A 59 4.02 -1.83 4.64
C VAL A 59 2.87 -0.88 4.94
N LEU A 60 1.66 -1.24 4.52
CA LEU A 60 0.42 -0.53 4.87
C LEU A 60 -0.27 -1.17 6.07
N ALA A 61 -0.22 -2.51 6.17
CA ALA A 61 -0.70 -3.28 7.32
C ALA A 61 -0.01 -4.65 7.32
N HIS A 62 0.03 -5.30 8.49
CA HIS A 62 0.46 -6.69 8.64
C HIS A 62 -0.43 -7.42 9.65
N ALA A 63 -0.57 -8.74 9.50
CA ALA A 63 -1.26 -9.58 10.47
C ALA A 63 -0.70 -11.00 10.43
N ASP A 64 -0.58 -11.64 11.58
CA ASP A 64 -0.10 -13.01 11.66
C ASP A 64 -1.18 -13.97 11.14
N HIS A 65 -0.77 -15.08 10.51
CA HIS A 65 -1.70 -16.10 10.01
C HIS A 65 -2.76 -16.55 11.03
N PRO A 66 -2.42 -16.76 12.32
CA PRO A 66 -3.40 -17.10 13.34
C PRO A 66 -4.52 -16.07 13.52
N ASP A 67 -4.30 -14.81 13.13
CA ASP A 67 -5.26 -13.71 13.27
C ASP A 67 -6.17 -13.55 12.04
N LEU A 68 -5.91 -14.27 10.95
CA LEU A 68 -6.63 -14.15 9.66
C LEU A 68 -7.46 -15.40 9.32
N ARG A 69 -8.27 -15.89 10.27
CA ARG A 69 -9.03 -17.14 10.12
C ARG A 69 -10.42 -16.98 9.51
N THR A 70 -10.96 -15.76 9.52
CA THR A 70 -12.35 -15.50 9.10
C THR A 70 -12.42 -14.37 8.09
N CYS A 71 -13.46 -14.38 7.24
CA CYS A 71 -13.71 -13.29 6.30
C CYS A 71 -13.87 -11.92 6.99
N ALA A 72 -14.31 -11.89 8.25
CA ALA A 72 -14.41 -10.66 9.04
C ALA A 72 -13.02 -10.11 9.39
N GLN A 73 -12.09 -10.97 9.82
CA GLN A 73 -10.70 -10.59 10.08
C GLN A 73 -9.99 -10.12 8.81
N TRP A 74 -10.14 -10.84 7.69
CA TRP A 74 -9.62 -10.40 6.39
C TRP A 74 -10.18 -9.04 5.96
N ARG A 75 -11.46 -8.77 6.25
CA ARG A 75 -12.06 -7.47 5.97
C ARG A 75 -11.48 -6.38 6.85
N ALA A 76 -11.33 -6.63 8.16
CA ALA A 76 -10.73 -5.69 9.10
C ALA A 76 -9.28 -5.37 8.72
N PHE A 77 -8.51 -6.39 8.33
CA PHE A 77 -7.14 -6.23 7.87
C PHE A 77 -7.01 -5.35 6.61
N LEU A 78 -7.91 -5.52 5.64
CA LEU A 78 -7.98 -4.63 4.49
C LEU A 78 -8.38 -3.19 4.89
N GLU A 79 -9.23 -3.03 5.90
CA GLU A 79 -9.67 -1.71 6.41
C GLU A 79 -8.52 -0.99 7.09
N GLU A 80 -7.70 -1.69 7.86
CA GLU A 80 -6.50 -1.14 8.48
C GLU A 80 -5.55 -0.55 7.43
N ALA A 81 -5.24 -1.30 6.36
CA ALA A 81 -4.41 -0.78 5.27
C ALA A 81 -5.03 0.44 4.57
N ARG A 82 -6.37 0.47 4.44
CA ARG A 82 -7.08 1.61 3.86
C ARG A 82 -7.01 2.85 4.76
N LEU A 83 -7.20 2.68 6.07
CA LEU A 83 -7.11 3.76 7.05
C LEU A 83 -5.69 4.32 7.11
N TYR A 84 -4.67 3.46 7.09
CA TYR A 84 -3.28 3.89 7.01
C TYR A 84 -3.05 4.83 5.82
N LEU A 85 -3.53 4.49 4.61
CA LEU A 85 -3.38 5.36 3.45
C LEU A 85 -4.03 6.73 3.61
N HIS A 86 -5.16 6.80 4.33
CA HIS A 86 -5.87 8.03 4.56
C HIS A 86 -5.14 8.92 5.58
N ASP A 87 -4.69 8.31 6.67
CA ASP A 87 -4.10 9.03 7.80
C ASP A 87 -2.62 9.38 7.54
N GLU A 88 -1.90 8.51 6.81
CA GLU A 88 -0.47 8.61 6.54
C GLU A 88 -0.16 8.89 5.05
N LEU A 89 -1.10 9.49 4.30
CA LEU A 89 -0.86 9.88 2.90
C LEU A 89 0.43 10.70 2.71
N PRO A 90 0.80 11.66 3.58
CA PRO A 90 2.06 12.38 3.46
C PRO A 90 3.29 11.46 3.55
N ARG A 91 3.22 10.41 4.36
CA ARG A 91 4.30 9.43 4.49
C ARG A 91 4.43 8.56 3.24
N VAL A 92 3.30 8.15 2.64
CA VAL A 92 3.28 7.45 1.36
C VAL A 92 3.92 8.29 0.27
N VAL A 93 3.58 9.57 0.21
CA VAL A 93 4.17 10.52 -0.75
C VAL A 93 5.68 10.62 -0.54
N ARG A 94 6.16 10.85 0.69
CA ARG A 94 7.60 10.92 0.99
C ARG A 94 8.34 9.64 0.59
N TRP A 95 7.77 8.49 0.92
CA TRP A 95 8.37 7.21 0.53
C TRP A 95 8.48 7.06 -0.99
N LEU A 96 7.44 7.41 -1.75
CA LEU A 96 7.49 7.43 -3.22
C LEU A 96 8.49 8.47 -3.77
N GLU A 97 8.84 9.51 -3.00
CA GLU A 97 9.91 10.45 -3.34
C GLU A 97 11.30 9.99 -2.91
N GLY A 98 11.42 8.82 -2.27
CA GLY A 98 12.68 8.32 -1.72
C GLY A 98 13.15 9.07 -0.48
N ARG A 99 12.21 9.60 0.32
CA ARG A 99 12.45 10.40 1.54
C ARG A 99 11.90 9.76 2.80
#